data_AF-A0A5C8RS06-F1
#
_entry.id   AF-A0A5C8RS06-F1
#
_cell.length_a   1.000
_cell.length_b   1.000
_cell.length_c   1.000
_cell.angle_alpha   90.00
_cell.angle_beta   90.00
_cell.angle_gamma   90.00
#
_symmetry.space_group_name_H-M   'P 1'
#
loop_
_entity.id
_entity.type
_entity.pdbx_description
1 polymer ?
#
loop_
_entity_poly.entity_id
_entity_poly.type
_entity_poly.pdbx_seq_one_letter_code
_entity_poly.pdbx_strand_id
1 'polypeptide(L)'
;ARESVIHPGPCACPSCGGVLRRIGEDVTETLDYVPGRFKVVRHVREAFACRSCEGMVQAPAPHHAIARGRAGAGLLAHIAVAKFDDHLPLYRQAEIYARDGVDLATSTLSGWVGATAAALSPLVDLLRQDVLAGSEVLYGDDTPVPVLAPGLGRTKTGRLWVYVRDERSHGGVRPPAAVFLASPDRRGERPLAHLAGFQGVLHADGYAGFNRLYEGGRTGGALIEAACWAHTRRKFFDVHAKTGSAIAGEALERIGALYAIEREIAGQPPDERQRRR
;
A
#
# COMPACT_ATOMS: atom_id res chain seq x y z
N ALA A 1 -10.28 27.39 -7.00
CA ALA A 1 -9.72 28.18 -8.14
C ALA A 1 -9.95 27.43 -9.45
N ARG A 2 -10.12 28.14 -10.59
CA ARG A 2 -10.25 27.51 -11.91
C ARG A 2 -9.00 27.80 -12.74
N GLU A 3 -8.44 26.78 -13.36
CA GLU A 3 -7.26 26.84 -14.22
C GLU A 3 -7.61 26.22 -15.57
N SER A 4 -7.20 26.82 -16.67
CA SER A 4 -7.44 26.30 -18.02
C SER A 4 -6.13 25.84 -18.66
N VAL A 5 -6.13 24.61 -19.14
CA VAL A 5 -5.03 24.02 -19.92
C VAL A 5 -5.52 23.81 -21.34
N ILE A 6 -4.94 24.54 -22.29
CA ILE A 6 -5.26 24.43 -23.71
C ILE A 6 -4.37 23.35 -24.32
N HIS A 7 -4.99 22.38 -24.99
CA HIS A 7 -4.33 21.33 -25.76
C HIS A 7 -4.45 21.72 -27.24
N PRO A 8 -3.44 22.42 -27.79
CA PRO A 8 -3.53 22.92 -29.16
C PRO A 8 -3.58 21.76 -30.15
N GLY A 9 -4.32 21.96 -31.24
CA GLY A 9 -4.27 21.02 -32.36
C GLY A 9 -2.93 21.08 -33.10
N PRO A 10 -2.62 20.05 -33.90
CA PRO A 10 -1.44 20.06 -34.77
C PRO A 10 -1.57 21.16 -35.85
N CYS A 11 -0.44 21.63 -36.38
CA CYS A 11 -0.43 22.69 -37.41
C CYS A 11 -0.90 22.22 -38.80
N ALA A 12 -0.90 20.91 -39.06
CA ALA A 12 -1.34 20.30 -40.32
C ALA A 12 -2.02 18.96 -40.04
N CYS A 13 -2.84 18.48 -40.99
CA CYS A 13 -3.52 17.20 -40.85
C CYS A 13 -2.49 16.05 -40.71
N PRO A 14 -2.50 15.28 -39.61
CA PRO A 14 -1.54 14.20 -39.40
C PRO A 14 -1.71 13.05 -40.42
N SER A 15 -2.86 12.95 -41.07
CA SER A 15 -3.14 11.91 -42.07
C SER A 15 -2.72 12.28 -43.50
N CYS A 16 -2.80 13.56 -43.90
CA CYS A 16 -2.56 13.96 -45.30
C CYS A 16 -1.76 15.25 -45.48
N GLY A 17 -1.33 15.92 -44.40
CA GLY A 17 -0.63 17.21 -44.46
C GLY A 17 -1.50 18.41 -44.84
N GLY A 18 -2.80 18.22 -45.09
CA GLY A 18 -3.73 19.27 -45.49
C GLY A 18 -3.98 20.35 -44.42
N VAL A 19 -4.49 21.50 -44.87
CA VAL A 19 -4.83 22.64 -44.01
C VAL A 19 -6.00 22.29 -43.09
N LEU A 20 -5.85 22.64 -41.81
CA LEU A 20 -6.85 22.42 -40.78
C LEU A 20 -7.70 23.67 -40.55
N ARG A 21 -9.01 23.48 -40.38
CA ARG A 21 -9.94 24.51 -39.92
C ARG A 21 -10.45 24.15 -38.54
N ARG A 22 -10.32 25.05 -37.56
CA ARG A 22 -10.96 24.89 -36.24
C ARG A 22 -12.48 24.85 -36.42
N ILE A 23 -13.11 23.83 -35.85
CA ILE A 23 -14.55 23.60 -35.91
C ILE A 23 -15.22 23.69 -34.54
N GLY A 24 -14.45 23.59 -33.45
CA GLY A 24 -14.98 23.68 -32.10
C GLY A 24 -13.91 23.39 -31.04
N GLU A 25 -14.37 23.11 -29.83
CA GLU A 25 -13.56 22.66 -28.71
C GLU A 25 -14.35 21.72 -27.80
N ASP A 26 -13.65 20.75 -27.22
CA ASP A 26 -14.18 19.95 -26.11
C ASP A 26 -13.54 20.39 -24.81
N VAL A 27 -14.36 20.64 -23.79
CA VAL A 27 -13.89 21.01 -22.45
C VAL A 27 -14.15 19.85 -21.48
N THR A 28 -13.09 19.38 -20.84
CA THR A 28 -13.18 18.41 -19.74
C THR A 28 -12.76 19.07 -18.44
N GLU A 29 -13.60 19.01 -17.41
CA GLU A 29 -13.28 19.55 -16.09
C GLU A 29 -12.84 18.44 -15.13
N THR A 30 -11.73 18.67 -14.44
CA THR A 30 -11.15 17.79 -13.43
C THR A 30 -11.08 18.53 -12.11
N LEU A 31 -11.67 17.97 -11.06
CA LEU A 31 -11.54 18.47 -9.69
C LEU A 31 -10.27 17.88 -9.08
N ASP A 32 -9.37 18.73 -8.61
CA ASP A 32 -8.10 18.33 -8.02
C ASP A 32 -7.83 19.05 -6.71
N TYR A 33 -6.87 18.53 -5.95
CA TYR A 33 -6.49 19.05 -4.65
C TYR A 33 -5.01 19.41 -4.62
N VAL A 34 -4.73 20.63 -4.17
CA VAL A 34 -3.40 21.08 -3.75
C VAL A 34 -3.52 21.31 -2.26
N PRO A 35 -2.51 20.96 -1.42
CA PRO A 35 -2.60 21.14 0.02
C PRO A 35 -3.24 22.46 0.43
N GLY A 36 -4.39 22.36 1.11
CA GLY A 36 -5.19 23.49 1.59
C GLY A 36 -6.21 24.11 0.63
N ARG A 37 -6.35 23.63 -0.62
CA ARG A 37 -7.39 24.14 -1.54
C ARG A 37 -7.79 23.19 -2.67
N PHE A 38 -9.06 23.26 -3.04
CA PHE A 38 -9.59 22.65 -4.27
C PHE A 38 -9.34 23.53 -5.49
N LYS A 39 -9.01 22.87 -6.62
CA LYS A 39 -8.96 23.52 -7.93
C LYS A 39 -9.71 22.70 -8.97
N VAL A 40 -10.28 23.40 -9.95
CA VAL A 40 -10.84 22.79 -11.14
C VAL A 40 -9.91 23.07 -12.30
N VAL A 41 -9.37 22.02 -12.90
CA VAL A 41 -8.55 22.09 -14.12
C VAL A 41 -9.45 21.83 -15.32
N ARG A 42 -9.58 22.81 -16.20
CA ARG A 42 -10.35 22.75 -17.45
C ARG A 42 -9.40 22.41 -18.58
N HIS A 43 -9.49 21.20 -19.11
CA HIS A 43 -8.75 20.77 -20.29
C HIS A 43 -9.56 21.14 -21.53
N VAL A 44 -9.07 22.12 -22.30
CA VAL A 44 -9.71 22.61 -23.52
C VAL A 44 -8.99 22.00 -24.71
N ARG A 45 -9.67 21.13 -25.47
CA ARG A 45 -9.10 20.43 -26.63
C ARG A 45 -9.75 20.96 -27.89
N GLU A 46 -9.00 21.71 -28.67
CA GLU A 46 -9.49 22.28 -29.92
C GLU A 46 -9.72 21.18 -30.97
N ALA A 47 -10.90 21.19 -31.58
CA ALA A 47 -11.29 20.26 -32.63
C ALA A 47 -11.15 20.93 -34.01
N PHE A 48 -10.56 20.20 -34.95
CA PHE A 48 -10.29 20.65 -36.32
C PHE A 48 -10.87 19.68 -37.35
N ALA A 49 -11.27 20.20 -38.50
CA ALA A 49 -11.57 19.43 -39.69
C ALA A 49 -10.50 19.70 -40.77
N CYS A 50 -9.99 18.65 -41.39
CA CYS A 50 -9.09 18.77 -42.52
C CYS A 50 -9.85 19.17 -43.78
N ARG A 51 -9.35 20.18 -44.51
CA ARG A 51 -9.97 20.64 -45.76
C ARG A 51 -9.74 19.70 -46.95
N SER A 52 -8.70 18.85 -46.89
CA SER A 52 -8.33 17.95 -48.00
C SER A 52 -8.99 16.58 -47.90
N CYS A 53 -8.96 15.93 -46.73
CA CYS A 53 -9.50 14.59 -46.54
C CYS A 53 -10.75 14.52 -45.65
N GLU A 54 -11.28 15.67 -45.21
CA GLU A 54 -12.46 15.78 -44.33
C GLU A 54 -12.34 15.09 -42.95
N GLY A 55 -11.16 14.57 -42.61
CA GLY A 55 -10.90 13.94 -41.32
C GLY A 55 -10.95 14.91 -40.14
N MET A 56 -11.44 14.43 -38.99
CA MET A 56 -11.44 15.16 -37.72
C MET A 56 -10.09 14.98 -37.00
N VAL A 57 -9.54 16.07 -36.48
CA VAL A 57 -8.27 16.10 -35.77
C VAL A 57 -8.45 16.84 -34.46
N GLN A 58 -8.05 16.21 -33.36
CA GLN A 58 -8.13 16.78 -32.02
C GLN A 58 -7.03 16.18 -31.15
N ALA A 59 -6.54 16.93 -30.15
CA ALA A 59 -5.64 16.38 -29.15
C ALA A 59 -6.30 15.22 -28.38
N PRO A 60 -5.54 14.18 -27.98
CA PRO A 60 -6.05 13.12 -27.12
C PRO A 60 -6.67 13.67 -25.83
N ALA A 61 -7.62 12.93 -25.26
CA ALA A 61 -8.14 13.27 -23.94
C ALA A 61 -7.00 13.20 -22.89
N PRO A 62 -7.00 14.09 -21.89
CA PRO A 62 -6.02 13.98 -20.80
C PRO A 62 -6.11 12.61 -20.14
N HIS A 63 -4.96 12.08 -19.76
CA HIS A 63 -4.90 10.85 -18.99
C HIS A 63 -5.28 11.14 -17.53
N HIS A 64 -6.19 10.34 -16.99
CA HIS A 64 -6.55 10.33 -15.58
C HIS A 64 -6.17 8.99 -14.96
N ALA A 65 -5.82 9.01 -13.67
CA ALA A 65 -5.56 7.79 -12.90
C ALA A 65 -6.78 6.84 -12.89
N ILE A 66 -7.98 7.41 -12.96
CA ILE A 66 -9.24 6.67 -13.12
C ILE A 66 -9.77 6.98 -14.50
N ALA A 67 -9.95 5.96 -15.35
CA ALA A 67 -10.47 6.13 -16.70
C ALA A 67 -11.85 6.82 -16.67
N ARG A 68 -12.00 7.91 -17.43
CA ARG A 68 -13.21 8.76 -17.46
C ARG A 68 -13.60 9.35 -16.10
N GLY A 69 -12.69 9.33 -15.13
CA GLY A 69 -12.87 9.94 -13.81
C GLY A 69 -12.79 11.46 -13.88
N ARG A 70 -13.41 12.12 -12.90
CA ARG A 70 -13.37 13.59 -12.74
C ARG A 70 -12.44 14.05 -11.63
N ALA A 71 -11.85 13.12 -10.87
CA ALA A 71 -10.90 13.43 -9.81
C ALA A 71 -9.47 13.43 -10.37
N GLY A 72 -8.71 14.49 -10.06
CA GLY A 72 -7.29 14.57 -10.29
C GLY A 72 -6.50 13.69 -9.33
N ALA A 73 -5.25 13.39 -9.68
CA ALA A 73 -4.39 12.53 -8.87
C ALA A 73 -4.12 13.11 -7.47
N GLY A 74 -4.03 14.44 -7.33
CA GLY A 74 -3.83 15.10 -6.04
C GLY A 74 -5.03 14.90 -5.11
N LEU A 75 -6.26 15.01 -5.65
CA LEU A 75 -7.47 14.71 -4.88
C LEU A 75 -7.55 13.24 -4.46
N LEU A 76 -7.24 12.31 -5.37
CA LEU A 76 -7.25 10.88 -5.05
C LEU A 76 -6.24 10.53 -3.95
N ALA A 77 -5.02 11.08 -4.04
CA ALA A 77 -4.00 10.94 -3.02
C ALA A 77 -4.46 11.52 -1.68
N HIS A 78 -5.03 12.73 -1.69
CA HIS A 78 -5.55 13.38 -0.48
C HIS A 78 -6.63 12.53 0.20
N ILE A 79 -7.62 12.03 -0.55
CA ILE A 79 -8.70 11.18 -0.01
C ILE A 79 -8.13 9.91 0.65
N ALA A 80 -7.17 9.26 -0.01
CA ALA A 80 -6.57 8.03 0.48
C ALA A 80 -5.74 8.26 1.76
N VAL A 81 -4.86 9.26 1.75
CA VAL A 81 -4.02 9.64 2.92
C VAL A 81 -4.91 10.05 4.09
N ALA A 82 -5.85 10.96 3.86
CA ALA A 82 -6.77 11.40 4.92
C ALA A 82 -7.55 10.22 5.51
N LYS A 83 -7.96 9.26 4.68
CA LYS A 83 -8.72 8.09 5.16
C LYS A 83 -7.88 7.16 6.01
N PHE A 84 -6.68 6.81 5.54
CA PHE A 84 -5.93 5.69 6.08
C PHE A 84 -4.82 6.11 7.05
N ASP A 85 -4.15 7.23 6.78
CA ASP A 85 -3.06 7.75 7.61
C ASP A 85 -3.63 8.68 8.70
N ASP A 86 -4.52 9.60 8.33
CA ASP A 86 -5.12 10.55 9.28
C ASP A 86 -6.39 10.01 9.97
N HIS A 87 -6.78 8.77 9.69
CA HIS A 87 -7.98 8.12 10.23
C HIS A 87 -9.28 8.94 10.06
N LEU A 88 -9.42 9.69 8.97
CA LEU A 88 -10.59 10.52 8.68
C LEU A 88 -11.61 9.77 7.79
N PRO A 89 -12.75 9.31 8.33
CA PRO A 89 -13.76 8.60 7.56
C PRO A 89 -14.32 9.42 6.41
N LEU A 90 -14.73 8.74 5.33
CA LEU A 90 -15.15 9.38 4.09
C LEU A 90 -16.34 10.34 4.24
N TYR A 91 -17.29 10.05 5.14
CA TYR A 91 -18.42 10.96 5.37
C TYR A 91 -17.95 12.29 6.01
N ARG A 92 -16.96 12.24 6.91
CA ARG A 92 -16.35 13.45 7.50
C ARG A 92 -15.55 14.22 6.46
N GLN A 93 -14.86 13.51 5.56
CA GLN A 93 -14.20 14.16 4.43
C GLN A 93 -15.22 14.92 3.55
N ALA A 94 -16.33 14.28 3.19
CA ALA A 94 -17.40 14.92 2.42
C ALA A 94 -17.94 16.19 3.10
N GLU A 95 -18.20 16.15 4.40
CA GLU A 95 -18.64 17.33 5.18
C GLU A 95 -17.58 18.45 5.20
N ILE A 96 -16.30 18.10 5.28
CA ILE A 96 -15.20 19.09 5.22
C ILE A 96 -15.14 19.72 3.83
N TYR A 97 -15.22 18.92 2.77
CA TYR A 97 -15.18 19.41 1.38
C TYR A 97 -16.36 20.33 1.07
N ALA A 98 -17.54 20.04 1.62
CA ALA A 98 -18.72 20.87 1.47
C ALA A 98 -18.54 22.30 2.04
N ARG A 99 -17.71 22.47 3.08
CA ARG A 99 -17.38 23.80 3.65
C ARG A 99 -16.56 24.65 2.68
N ASP A 100 -15.83 24.02 1.76
CA ASP A 100 -15.11 24.66 0.66
C ASP A 100 -15.95 24.73 -0.63
N GLY A 101 -17.26 24.47 -0.55
CA GLY A 101 -18.17 24.48 -1.69
C GLY A 101 -18.04 23.28 -2.63
N VAL A 102 -17.40 22.20 -2.19
CA VAL A 102 -17.23 20.96 -2.96
C VAL A 102 -18.17 19.89 -2.41
N ASP A 103 -19.34 19.74 -3.04
CA ASP A 103 -20.32 18.72 -2.69
C ASP A 103 -19.99 17.38 -3.36
N LEU A 104 -19.54 16.41 -2.56
CA LEU A 104 -19.19 15.06 -2.99
C LEU A 104 -19.88 14.03 -2.10
N ALA A 105 -20.65 13.13 -2.72
CA ALA A 105 -21.27 12.03 -1.99
C ALA A 105 -20.21 11.06 -1.43
N THR A 106 -20.47 10.51 -0.24
CA THR A 106 -19.61 9.47 0.38
C THR A 106 -19.42 8.26 -0.54
N SER A 107 -20.45 7.91 -1.32
CA SER A 107 -20.38 6.83 -2.33
C SER A 107 -19.38 7.12 -3.44
N THR A 108 -19.31 8.37 -3.91
CA THR A 108 -18.30 8.83 -4.89
C THR A 108 -16.90 8.69 -4.33
N LEU A 109 -16.67 9.18 -3.10
CA LEU A 109 -15.38 9.04 -2.42
C LEU A 109 -14.99 7.57 -2.25
N SER A 110 -15.94 6.72 -1.85
CA SER A 110 -15.70 5.28 -1.70
C SER A 110 -15.35 4.62 -3.03
N GLY A 111 -16.04 4.98 -4.11
CA GLY A 111 -15.73 4.51 -5.46
C GLY A 111 -14.33 4.94 -5.91
N TRP A 112 -13.94 6.18 -5.62
CA TRP A 112 -12.59 6.68 -5.91
C TRP A 112 -11.50 6.00 -5.10
N VAL A 113 -11.74 5.67 -3.82
CA VAL A 113 -10.79 4.87 -3.03
C VAL A 113 -10.56 3.50 -3.69
N GLY A 114 -11.63 2.81 -4.09
CA GLY A 114 -11.53 1.52 -4.78
C GLY A 114 -10.79 1.62 -6.11
N ALA A 115 -11.10 2.62 -6.92
CA ALA A 115 -10.45 2.84 -8.20
C ALA A 115 -8.97 3.25 -8.04
N THR A 116 -8.63 4.01 -6.99
CA THR A 116 -7.25 4.35 -6.64
C THR A 116 -6.47 3.09 -6.25
N ALA A 117 -7.05 2.21 -5.44
CA ALA A 117 -6.44 0.94 -5.09
C ALA A 117 -6.18 0.07 -6.34
N ALA A 118 -7.13 0.01 -7.27
CA ALA A 118 -6.95 -0.69 -8.55
C ALA A 118 -5.83 -0.09 -9.40
N ALA A 119 -5.77 1.25 -9.50
CA ALA A 119 -4.71 1.94 -10.25
C ALA A 119 -3.31 1.71 -9.66
N LEU A 120 -3.21 1.50 -8.34
CA LEU A 120 -1.95 1.20 -7.64
C LEU A 120 -1.55 -0.29 -7.68
N SER A 121 -2.44 -1.19 -8.11
CA SER A 121 -2.19 -2.65 -8.10
C SER A 121 -0.86 -3.05 -8.76
N PRO A 122 -0.46 -2.51 -9.94
CA PRO A 122 0.81 -2.88 -10.55
C PRO A 122 2.02 -2.55 -9.68
N LEU A 123 1.97 -1.45 -8.92
CA LEU A 123 3.05 -1.08 -7.98
C LEU A 123 3.08 -2.02 -6.77
N VAL A 124 1.91 -2.41 -6.28
CA VAL A 124 1.79 -3.40 -5.19
C VAL A 124 2.34 -4.76 -5.61
N ASP A 125 2.07 -5.18 -6.86
CA ASP A 125 2.57 -6.44 -7.40
C ASP A 125 4.10 -6.43 -7.54
N LEU A 126 4.67 -5.33 -8.04
CA LEU A 126 6.12 -5.15 -8.11
C LEU A 126 6.77 -5.14 -6.72
N LEU A 127 6.18 -4.42 -5.76
CA LEU A 127 6.65 -4.41 -4.37
C LEU A 127 6.59 -5.80 -3.75
N ARG A 128 5.52 -6.55 -4.01
CA ARG A 128 5.38 -7.94 -3.55
C ARG A 128 6.45 -8.84 -4.13
N GLN A 129 6.73 -8.73 -5.42
CA GLN A 129 7.80 -9.51 -6.07
C GLN A 129 9.16 -9.16 -5.47
N ASP A 130 9.48 -7.87 -5.33
CA ASP A 130 10.74 -7.39 -4.75
C ASP A 130 10.94 -7.88 -3.31
N VAL A 131 9.91 -7.77 -2.46
CA VAL A 131 9.99 -8.22 -1.06
C VAL A 131 10.07 -9.74 -0.96
N LEU A 132 9.22 -10.49 -1.66
CA LEU A 132 9.13 -11.95 -1.47
C LEU A 132 10.18 -12.74 -2.23
N ALA A 133 10.64 -12.28 -3.39
CA ALA A 133 11.66 -12.99 -4.18
C ALA A 133 13.07 -12.45 -3.93
N GLY A 134 13.19 -11.17 -3.55
CA GLY A 134 14.48 -10.52 -3.37
C GLY A 134 15.08 -10.62 -1.96
N SER A 135 14.37 -11.16 -0.97
CA SER A 135 14.83 -11.16 0.43
C SER A 135 15.38 -12.51 0.87
N GLU A 136 16.43 -12.51 1.68
CA GLU A 136 16.94 -13.72 2.36
C GLU A 136 16.25 -13.93 3.72
N VAL A 137 15.81 -12.83 4.34
CA VAL A 137 15.13 -12.79 5.62
C VAL A 137 13.84 -11.99 5.47
N LEU A 138 12.72 -12.55 5.93
CA LEU A 138 11.46 -11.84 6.05
C LEU A 138 10.98 -11.84 7.49
N TYR A 139 10.42 -10.72 7.92
CA TYR A 139 9.68 -10.62 9.17
C TYR A 139 8.19 -10.80 8.86
N GLY A 140 7.54 -11.76 9.51
CA GLY A 140 6.13 -12.07 9.31
C GLY A 140 5.30 -11.82 10.56
N ASP A 141 4.15 -11.19 10.40
CA ASP A 141 3.14 -11.03 11.46
C ASP A 141 1.73 -10.94 10.85
N ASP A 142 0.70 -11.00 11.68
CA ASP A 142 -0.68 -10.75 11.28
C ASP A 142 -1.45 -9.91 12.29
N THR A 143 -2.29 -9.00 11.79
CA THR A 143 -3.18 -8.19 12.60
C THR A 143 -4.64 -8.59 12.35
N PRO A 144 -5.45 -8.84 13.39
CA PRO A 144 -6.88 -9.07 13.23
C PRO A 144 -7.60 -7.80 12.78
N VAL A 145 -8.49 -7.93 11.80
CA VAL A 145 -9.30 -6.82 11.28
C VAL A 145 -10.78 -7.21 11.32
N PRO A 146 -11.68 -6.38 11.91
CA PRO A 146 -13.11 -6.61 11.83
C PRO A 146 -13.61 -6.32 10.41
N VAL A 147 -14.16 -7.33 9.75
CA VAL A 147 -14.70 -7.25 8.39
C VAL A 147 -16.21 -7.41 8.43
N LEU A 148 -16.92 -6.50 7.76
CA LEU A 148 -18.37 -6.60 7.61
C LEU A 148 -18.73 -7.90 6.90
N ALA A 149 -19.65 -8.65 7.48
CA ALA A 149 -20.17 -9.89 6.92
C ALA A 149 -21.71 -9.79 6.87
N PRO A 150 -22.27 -9.24 5.77
CA PRO A 150 -23.70 -9.05 5.62
C PRO A 150 -24.49 -10.33 5.90
N GLY A 151 -25.61 -10.21 6.60
CA GLY A 151 -26.47 -11.33 7.00
C GLY A 151 -26.12 -11.96 8.35
N LEU A 152 -24.97 -11.65 8.96
CA LEU A 152 -24.59 -12.23 10.27
C LEU A 152 -24.88 -11.35 11.47
N GLY A 153 -25.29 -10.09 11.28
CA GLY A 153 -25.52 -9.12 12.36
C GLY A 153 -24.25 -8.72 13.14
N ARG A 154 -23.08 -9.26 12.79
CA ARG A 154 -21.78 -8.99 13.40
C ARG A 154 -20.66 -9.07 12.37
N THR A 155 -19.52 -8.48 12.68
CA THR A 155 -18.30 -8.61 11.86
C THR A 155 -17.68 -10.01 12.00
N LYS A 156 -17.01 -10.46 10.95
CA LYS A 156 -16.06 -11.57 11.02
C LYS A 156 -14.64 -11.03 11.25
N THR A 157 -13.78 -11.82 11.88
CA THR A 157 -12.36 -11.46 12.05
C THR A 157 -11.57 -11.91 10.83
N GLY A 158 -11.28 -10.97 9.93
CA GLY A 158 -10.27 -11.15 8.88
C GLY A 158 -8.86 -10.92 9.43
N ARG A 159 -7.85 -11.11 8.59
CA ARG A 159 -6.43 -10.87 8.90
C ARG A 159 -5.78 -10.00 7.86
N LEU A 160 -4.92 -9.11 8.32
CA LEU A 160 -3.95 -8.41 7.50
C LEU A 160 -2.57 -8.96 7.85
N TRP A 161 -2.00 -9.76 6.96
CA TRP A 161 -0.65 -10.30 7.09
C TRP A 161 0.34 -9.26 6.61
N VAL A 162 1.45 -9.11 7.30
CA VAL A 162 2.55 -8.25 6.90
C VAL A 162 3.81 -9.09 6.71
N TYR A 163 4.49 -8.86 5.59
CA TYR A 163 5.83 -9.35 5.33
C TYR A 163 6.76 -8.16 5.13
N VAL A 164 7.78 -8.06 5.97
CA VAL A 164 8.71 -6.93 5.98
C VAL A 164 10.09 -7.42 5.58
N ARG A 165 10.73 -6.66 4.71
CA ARG A 165 12.19 -6.65 4.54
C ARG A 165 12.73 -5.39 5.23
N ASP A 166 13.51 -5.57 6.27
CA ASP A 166 14.28 -4.49 6.88
C ASP A 166 15.67 -5.00 7.29
N GLU A 167 16.65 -4.62 6.49
CA GLU A 167 18.02 -5.11 6.60
C GLU A 167 18.94 -4.12 7.31
N ARG A 168 18.42 -2.94 7.66
CA ARG A 168 19.20 -1.84 8.25
C ARG A 168 19.85 -2.24 9.57
N SER A 169 19.17 -3.09 10.34
CA SER A 169 19.69 -3.57 11.63
C SER A 169 20.97 -4.40 11.49
N HIS A 170 21.22 -4.98 10.31
CA HIS A 170 22.37 -5.83 10.02
C HIS A 170 23.16 -5.37 8.78
N GLY A 171 23.25 -4.05 8.58
CA GLY A 171 24.14 -3.43 7.59
C GLY A 171 23.65 -3.47 6.14
N GLY A 172 22.38 -3.86 5.91
CA GLY A 172 21.81 -3.84 4.56
C GLY A 172 21.56 -2.42 4.06
N VAL A 173 21.81 -2.22 2.76
CA VAL A 173 21.67 -0.92 2.07
C VAL A 173 20.34 -0.76 1.35
N ARG A 174 19.54 -1.83 1.24
CA ARG A 174 18.25 -1.78 0.57
C ARG A 174 17.23 -1.01 1.42
N PRO A 175 16.38 -0.18 0.81
CA PRO A 175 15.30 0.48 1.52
C PRO A 175 14.37 -0.55 2.20
N PRO A 176 13.90 -0.27 3.43
CA PRO A 176 12.93 -1.13 4.09
C PRO A 176 11.62 -1.13 3.30
N ALA A 177 10.97 -2.28 3.24
CA ALA A 177 9.71 -2.44 2.52
C ALA A 177 8.79 -3.40 3.28
N ALA A 178 7.49 -3.13 3.21
CA ALA A 178 6.46 -3.97 3.80
C ALA A 178 5.36 -4.24 2.78
N VAL A 179 4.88 -5.48 2.75
CA VAL A 179 3.77 -5.91 1.90
C VAL A 179 2.67 -6.45 2.79
N PHE A 180 1.46 -5.96 2.57
CA PHE A 180 0.28 -6.37 3.31
C PHE A 180 -0.63 -7.24 2.44
N LEU A 181 -1.03 -8.40 2.95
CA LEU A 181 -1.94 -9.31 2.28
C LEU A 181 -3.15 -9.57 3.17
N ALA A 182 -4.36 -9.37 2.64
CA ALA A 182 -5.59 -9.60 3.38
C ALA A 182 -6.09 -11.04 3.21
N SER A 183 -6.62 -11.63 4.27
CA SER A 183 -7.33 -12.92 4.23
C SER A 183 -8.58 -12.91 5.11
N PRO A 184 -9.58 -13.75 4.80
CA PRO A 184 -10.83 -13.82 5.57
C PRO A 184 -10.68 -14.55 6.92
N ASP A 185 -9.56 -15.23 7.14
CA ASP A 185 -9.27 -16.01 8.34
C ASP A 185 -7.75 -16.09 8.60
N ARG A 186 -7.35 -16.73 9.71
CA ARG A 186 -5.94 -16.90 10.11
C ARG A 186 -5.34 -18.25 9.70
N ARG A 187 -5.99 -19.06 8.85
CA ARG A 187 -5.56 -20.46 8.64
C ARG A 187 -4.13 -20.55 8.10
N GLY A 188 -3.40 -21.62 8.45
CA GLY A 188 -2.03 -21.84 7.98
C GLY A 188 -1.89 -21.99 6.45
N GLU A 189 -2.98 -22.30 5.73
CA GLU A 189 -2.99 -22.27 4.26
C GLU A 189 -2.73 -20.86 3.68
N ARG A 190 -3.04 -19.80 4.43
CA ARG A 190 -2.82 -18.40 4.00
C ARG A 190 -1.33 -18.09 3.87
N PRO A 191 -0.51 -18.16 4.93
CA PRO A 191 0.92 -17.91 4.79
C PRO A 191 1.63 -18.93 3.91
N LEU A 192 1.14 -20.17 3.82
CA LEU A 192 1.66 -21.16 2.88
C LEU A 192 1.51 -20.71 1.42
N ALA A 193 0.34 -20.18 1.05
CA ALA A 193 0.11 -19.64 -0.28
C ALA A 193 0.87 -18.32 -0.50
N HIS A 194 0.90 -17.42 0.49
CA HIS A 194 1.58 -16.13 0.37
C HIS A 194 3.07 -16.29 0.09
N LEU A 195 3.71 -17.20 0.82
CA LEU A 195 5.14 -17.41 0.81
C LEU A 195 5.59 -18.51 -0.14
N ALA A 196 4.71 -19.09 -0.98
CA ALA A 196 5.02 -20.28 -1.78
C ALA A 196 6.34 -20.21 -2.58
N GLY A 197 6.71 -19.03 -3.07
CA GLY A 197 7.97 -18.80 -3.80
C GLY A 197 9.16 -18.29 -2.97
N PHE A 198 8.94 -17.95 -1.69
CA PHE A 198 10.00 -17.47 -0.79
C PHE A 198 10.84 -18.65 -0.27
N GLN A 199 12.14 -18.41 -0.16
CA GLN A 199 13.12 -19.29 0.48
C GLN A 199 14.01 -18.44 1.39
N GLY A 200 14.45 -19.00 2.52
CA GLY A 200 15.30 -18.30 3.47
C GLY A 200 14.73 -18.31 4.89
N VAL A 201 15.02 -17.27 5.66
CA VAL A 201 14.65 -17.16 7.07
C VAL A 201 13.31 -16.43 7.21
N LEU A 202 12.36 -17.07 7.88
CA LEU A 202 11.13 -16.40 8.34
C LEU A 202 11.25 -16.10 9.84
N HIS A 203 11.40 -14.81 10.14
CA HIS A 203 11.34 -14.29 11.50
C HIS A 203 9.90 -13.96 11.87
N ALA A 204 9.26 -14.80 12.68
CA ALA A 204 7.83 -14.65 13.02
C ALA A 204 7.55 -15.01 14.49
N ASP A 205 6.30 -14.81 14.92
CA ASP A 205 5.83 -15.34 16.21
C ASP A 205 5.72 -16.88 16.17
N GLY A 206 5.53 -17.49 17.34
CA GLY A 206 5.33 -18.95 17.45
C GLY A 206 3.93 -19.41 17.05
N TYR A 207 3.33 -18.81 16.01
CA TYR A 207 2.01 -19.19 15.54
C TYR A 207 2.05 -20.52 14.78
N ALA A 208 1.30 -21.52 15.27
CA ALA A 208 1.27 -22.85 14.68
C ALA A 208 0.85 -22.90 13.20
N GLY A 209 0.19 -21.86 12.67
CA GLY A 209 -0.12 -21.80 11.24
C GLY A 209 1.11 -21.61 10.34
N PHE A 210 2.27 -21.27 10.91
CA PHE A 210 3.54 -21.24 10.20
C PHE A 210 4.26 -22.60 10.15
N ASN A 211 3.88 -23.60 10.95
CA ASN A 211 4.61 -24.87 11.06
C ASN A 211 4.89 -25.55 9.72
N ARG A 212 3.88 -25.57 8.83
CA ARG A 212 4.00 -26.17 7.49
C ARG A 212 5.01 -25.47 6.58
N LEU A 213 5.43 -24.25 6.92
CA LEU A 213 6.46 -23.53 6.19
C LEU A 213 7.86 -24.10 6.46
N TYR A 214 8.06 -24.74 7.61
CA TYR A 214 9.34 -25.27 8.07
C TYR A 214 9.50 -26.77 7.75
N GLU A 215 8.49 -27.38 7.13
CA GLU A 215 8.51 -28.80 6.76
C GLU A 215 9.28 -29.00 5.44
N GLY A 216 10.17 -30.00 5.40
CA GLY A 216 10.99 -30.30 4.22
C GLY A 216 10.21 -30.72 2.96
N GLY A 217 8.97 -31.17 3.13
CA GLY A 217 8.07 -31.53 2.03
C GLY A 217 7.39 -30.34 1.34
N ARG A 218 7.65 -29.11 1.78
CA ARG A 218 7.12 -27.90 1.17
C ARG A 218 7.73 -27.66 -0.21
N THR A 219 6.91 -27.25 -1.17
CA THR A 219 7.40 -26.75 -2.47
C THR A 219 8.35 -25.57 -2.27
N GLY A 220 9.58 -25.67 -2.82
CA GLY A 220 10.64 -24.69 -2.59
C GLY A 220 11.51 -24.97 -1.36
N GLY A 221 11.27 -26.08 -0.64
CA GLY A 221 12.02 -26.47 0.55
C GLY A 221 11.49 -25.86 1.86
N ALA A 222 12.00 -26.38 2.98
CA ALA A 222 11.71 -25.84 4.31
C ALA A 222 12.31 -24.44 4.45
N LEU A 223 11.54 -23.51 5.02
CA LEU A 223 12.08 -22.25 5.50
C LEU A 223 12.88 -22.47 6.78
N ILE A 224 13.79 -21.55 7.07
CA ILE A 224 14.52 -21.49 8.34
C ILE A 224 13.68 -20.67 9.32
N GLU A 225 13.33 -21.27 10.45
CA GLU A 225 12.57 -20.60 11.50
C GLU A 225 13.46 -19.69 12.34
N ALA A 226 13.03 -18.43 12.53
CA ALA A 226 13.61 -17.53 13.52
C ALA A 226 12.50 -17.01 14.45
N ALA A 227 12.51 -17.43 15.71
CA ALA A 227 11.48 -17.06 16.67
C ALA A 227 11.61 -15.59 17.12
N CYS A 228 10.48 -14.88 17.15
CA CYS A 228 10.45 -13.46 17.50
C CYS A 228 10.58 -13.20 19.01
N TRP A 229 11.73 -12.63 19.41
CA TRP A 229 11.98 -12.23 20.80
C TRP A 229 10.97 -11.22 21.35
N ALA A 230 10.42 -10.33 20.52
CA ALA A 230 9.41 -9.36 20.97
C ALA A 230 8.12 -10.06 21.40
N HIS A 231 7.70 -11.09 20.66
CA HIS A 231 6.55 -11.92 20.98
C HIS A 231 6.79 -12.78 22.23
N THR A 232 7.98 -13.38 22.34
CA THR A 232 8.39 -14.11 23.54
C THR A 232 8.39 -13.21 24.78
N ARG A 233 9.02 -12.04 24.69
CA ARG A 233 9.08 -11.05 25.79
C ARG A 233 7.69 -10.61 26.24
N ARG A 234 6.76 -10.38 25.31
CA ARG A 234 5.37 -9.98 25.63
C ARG A 234 4.70 -10.99 26.56
N LYS A 235 4.90 -12.30 26.35
CA LYS A 235 4.33 -13.35 27.21
C LYS A 235 4.87 -13.32 28.63
N PHE A 236 6.19 -13.14 28.80
CA PHE A 236 6.77 -12.97 30.13
C PHE A 236 6.27 -11.69 30.81
N PHE A 237 6.14 -10.60 30.06
CA PHE A 237 5.59 -9.35 30.56
C PHE A 237 4.16 -9.53 31.06
N ASP A 238 3.28 -10.15 30.28
CA ASP A 238 1.88 -10.38 30.65
C ASP A 238 1.78 -11.18 31.97
N VAL A 239 2.63 -12.21 32.15
CA VAL A 239 2.67 -13.02 33.38
C VAL A 239 3.20 -12.21 34.56
N HIS A 240 4.31 -11.50 34.38
CA HIS A 240 4.93 -10.71 35.44
C HIS A 240 3.99 -9.58 35.90
N ALA A 241 3.41 -8.82 34.96
CA ALA A 241 2.48 -7.74 35.27
C ALA A 241 1.22 -8.22 36.01
N LYS A 242 0.75 -9.44 35.72
CA LYS A 242 -0.44 -10.01 36.35
C LYS A 242 -0.17 -10.64 37.72
N THR A 243 1.00 -11.24 37.92
CA THR A 243 1.25 -12.12 39.08
C THR A 243 2.41 -11.70 39.97
N GLY A 244 3.26 -10.75 39.52
CA GLY A 244 4.50 -10.42 40.19
C GLY A 244 5.55 -11.55 40.16
N SER A 245 5.39 -12.55 39.28
CA SER A 245 6.29 -13.71 39.21
C SER A 245 7.75 -13.29 39.06
N ALA A 246 8.60 -13.70 40.01
CA ALA A 246 10.03 -13.43 40.01
C ALA A 246 10.73 -14.07 38.80
N ILE A 247 10.34 -15.30 38.42
CA ILE A 247 10.90 -16.00 37.26
C ILE A 247 10.61 -15.24 35.96
N ALA A 248 9.39 -14.71 35.82
CA ALA A 248 9.04 -13.90 34.66
C ALA A 248 9.80 -12.56 34.66
N GLY A 249 10.02 -11.96 35.84
CA GLY A 249 10.86 -10.77 36.00
C GLY A 249 12.30 -11.00 35.56
N GLU A 250 12.93 -12.07 36.05
CA GLU A 250 14.28 -12.46 35.66
C GLU A 250 14.39 -12.73 34.15
N ALA A 251 13.40 -13.37 33.55
CA ALA A 251 13.36 -13.58 32.10
C ALA A 251 13.33 -12.25 31.33
N LEU A 252 12.57 -11.25 31.79
CA LEU A 252 12.53 -9.91 31.19
C LEU A 252 13.88 -9.18 31.30
N GLU A 253 14.57 -9.31 32.44
CA GLU A 253 15.90 -8.73 32.64
C GLU A 253 16.93 -9.36 31.69
N ARG A 254 16.95 -10.70 31.58
CA ARG A 254 17.84 -11.43 30.67
C ARG A 254 17.58 -11.07 29.20
N ILE A 255 16.31 -11.01 28.79
CA ILE A 255 15.94 -10.55 27.44
C ILE A 255 16.37 -9.08 27.23
N GLY A 256 16.23 -8.24 28.26
CA GLY A 256 16.68 -6.85 28.24
C GLY A 256 18.18 -6.70 28.00
N ALA A 257 19.00 -7.57 28.61
CA ALA A 257 20.44 -7.62 28.38
C ALA A 257 20.78 -7.97 26.92
N LEU A 258 20.07 -8.95 26.32
CA LEU A 258 20.23 -9.27 24.89
C LEU A 258 19.88 -8.06 24.01
N TYR A 259 18.78 -7.35 24.31
CA TYR A 259 18.42 -6.15 23.56
C TYR A 259 19.44 -5.01 23.72
N ALA A 260 20.16 -4.94 24.84
CA ALA A 260 21.25 -3.98 25.01
C ALA A 260 22.39 -4.27 24.05
N ILE A 261 22.83 -5.53 23.98
CA ILE A 261 23.85 -5.98 23.02
C ILE A 261 23.40 -5.66 21.58
N GLU A 262 22.15 -6.01 21.21
CA GLU A 262 21.61 -5.76 19.87
C GLU A 262 21.62 -4.28 19.46
N ARG A 263 21.39 -3.37 20.41
CA ARG A 263 21.45 -1.92 20.17
C ARG A 263 22.87 -1.45 19.86
N GLU A 264 23.87 -1.98 20.55
CA GLU A 264 25.29 -1.62 20.34
C GLU A 264 25.83 -2.10 19.00
N ILE A 265 25.30 -3.20 18.47
CA ILE A 265 25.74 -3.82 17.21
C ILE A 265 24.78 -3.55 16.05
N ALA A 266 23.80 -2.66 16.22
CA ALA A 266 22.87 -2.27 15.18
C ALA A 266 23.61 -1.64 13.98
N GLY A 267 23.27 -2.08 12.77
CA GLY A 267 23.89 -1.60 11.53
C GLY A 267 25.23 -2.25 11.18
N GLN A 268 25.80 -3.06 12.07
CA GLN A 268 26.99 -3.86 11.76
C GLN A 268 26.64 -5.03 10.83
N PRO A 269 27.57 -5.52 10.00
CA PRO A 269 27.33 -6.67 9.14
C PRO A 269 27.09 -7.95 9.96
N PRO A 270 26.43 -8.99 9.38
CA PRO A 270 26.04 -10.19 10.11
C PRO A 270 27.19 -10.92 10.82
N ASP A 271 28.39 -10.96 10.23
CA ASP A 271 29.57 -11.61 10.78
C ASP A 271 30.09 -10.90 12.04
N GLU A 272 30.11 -9.57 12.05
CA GLU A 272 30.49 -8.78 13.22
C GLU A 272 29.45 -8.90 14.34
N ARG A 273 28.17 -8.90 13.98
CA ARG A 273 27.08 -9.12 14.93
C ARG A 273 27.20 -10.49 15.59
N GLN A 274 27.54 -11.53 14.83
CA GLN A 274 27.75 -12.88 15.38
C GLN A 274 28.95 -12.94 16.33
N ARG A 275 30.07 -12.28 16.02
CA ARG A 275 31.26 -12.25 16.89
C ARG A 275 31.02 -11.59 18.25
N ARG A 276 30.12 -10.60 18.31
CA ARG A 276 29.86 -9.80 19.52
C ARG A 276 28.71 -10.30 20.39
N ARG A 277 27.96 -11.31 19.94
CA ARG A 277 26.87 -11.97 20.67
C ARG A 277 27.39 -13.13 21.49
#